data_AF-A0AAW0DSD2-F1
#
_entry.id   AF-A0AAW0DSD2-F1
#
_cell.length_a   1.000
_cell.length_b   1.000
_cell.length_c   1.000
_cell.angle_alpha   90.00
_cell.angle_beta   90.00
_cell.angle_gamma   90.00
#
_symmetry.space_group_name_H-M   'P 1'
#
loop_
_entity.id
_entity.type
_entity.pdbx_description
1 polymer ?
#
loop_
_entity_poly.entity_id
_entity_poly.type
_entity_poly.pdbx_seq_one_letter_code
_entity_poly.pdbx_strand_id
1 'polypeptide(L)'
;MRLRRSTRETQSLLQASNSGPPQRRNDDMSYLFDNLTCPQLVSLEVTVWDTTRTNLEPLVDLLSRSQCPLNDLTLEIPYIHRWPPHFLEILECCPRISTIEVNTWEGEKGMETFTYALLVALCRVISDDSQNVGPNLKEVRINEEGSSANQELVSGLMDLLEIRSERRRIHGGSVGNFHFIFGEADFSLDATFDSRIRKMADEGVKCDIQWAKTLSYLEEELLELERCEEEIERVGEALAELLKQRRTLLNKIERRRSWMAPIRKLPVEVLEEIFAIHCLFESQYSLDVSPNTSRPNIAPTLNLAQVSHHWRHIVNSSPRLWSTIRIDVSVKVDMVSLLGHYLSNSKEYPLDLDFTALFSRENSRAKRNSLYAGMAIAKMLSRHFSRIENLNLTMKMDIFNHCTSLQSLDIRSLNVGEDSLIDVNIPSLRHLSVNAHGEDIPIFLGHLTLPQLDSLEITVWSGEELGGTSLEPLVDLLRRSECRLSNLSLDIPYIYTSNIELQVLFGLCSGISRLHVNTWQGKKGRDTFIYELLDALRTPSAASGESKGMLASHLAEMRVVEENSSVDQVTATALLDIIEARNGRRIDDGTSVWDLKLEFGQLWECPMSVLGRFNARMSGLADKGVRCTVEWAKGAFPEC
;
A
#
# COMPACT_ATOMS: atom_id res chain seq x y z
N MET A 1 54.35 -62.88 -31.76
CA MET A 1 54.86 -62.27 -33.00
C MET A 1 54.20 -60.91 -33.13
N ARG A 2 54.99 -59.84 -33.34
CA ARG A 2 54.45 -58.49 -33.59
C ARG A 2 54.71 -58.13 -35.03
N LEU A 3 53.66 -57.79 -35.77
CA LEU A 3 53.74 -57.38 -37.16
C LEU A 3 53.18 -55.98 -37.28
N ARG A 4 54.01 -55.05 -37.75
CA ARG A 4 53.62 -53.66 -37.99
C ARG A 4 53.87 -53.31 -39.44
N ARG A 5 52.82 -52.91 -40.16
CA ARG A 5 52.95 -52.37 -41.53
C ARG A 5 53.03 -50.85 -41.46
N SER A 6 54.24 -50.29 -41.52
CA SER A 6 54.42 -48.84 -41.71
C SER A 6 54.38 -48.52 -43.21
N THR A 7 53.33 -47.83 -43.68
CA THR A 7 53.28 -47.28 -45.04
C THR A 7 54.07 -45.97 -45.19
N ARG A 8 54.71 -45.47 -44.11
CA ARG A 8 55.52 -44.24 -44.19
C ARG A 8 56.87 -44.42 -44.91
N GLU A 9 57.40 -45.64 -45.07
CA GLU A 9 58.72 -45.86 -45.70
C GLU A 9 58.66 -46.38 -47.14
N THR A 10 57.53 -46.92 -47.62
CA THR A 10 57.39 -47.38 -49.02
C THR A 10 56.87 -46.30 -49.98
N GLN A 11 56.23 -45.23 -49.50
CA GLN A 11 55.94 -44.06 -50.34
C GLN A 11 57.18 -43.21 -50.65
N SER A 12 58.25 -43.29 -49.85
CA SER A 12 59.51 -42.57 -50.12
C SER A 12 60.40 -43.21 -51.19
N LEU A 13 60.20 -44.48 -51.57
CA LEU A 13 61.05 -45.19 -52.54
C LEU A 13 60.40 -45.44 -53.91
N LEU A 14 59.12 -45.09 -54.11
CA LEU A 14 58.41 -45.23 -55.40
C LEU A 14 58.06 -43.89 -56.08
N GLN A 15 58.54 -42.75 -55.56
CA GLN A 15 58.50 -41.46 -56.29
C GLN A 15 59.72 -41.22 -57.20
N ALA A 16 60.50 -42.26 -57.49
CA ALA A 16 61.63 -42.18 -58.43
C ALA A 16 61.53 -43.24 -59.54
N SER A 17 60.44 -43.26 -60.30
CA SER A 17 60.46 -43.54 -61.76
C SER A 17 59.05 -43.61 -62.37
N ASN A 18 58.82 -42.69 -63.32
CA ASN A 18 57.87 -42.67 -64.44
C ASN A 18 56.70 -43.68 -64.55
N SER A 19 55.54 -43.06 -64.86
CA SER A 19 54.45 -43.48 -65.76
C SER A 19 53.34 -44.43 -65.26
N GLY A 20 52.11 -43.88 -65.26
CA GLY A 20 50.84 -44.61 -65.15
C GLY A 20 50.22 -44.63 -63.73
N PRO A 21 48.88 -44.57 -63.58
CA PRO A 21 48.26 -44.77 -62.28
C PRO A 21 48.55 -46.20 -61.83
N PRO A 22 49.12 -46.44 -60.63
CA PRO A 22 49.41 -47.79 -60.19
C PRO A 22 48.08 -48.52 -59.97
N GLN A 23 47.87 -49.62 -60.69
CA GLN A 23 46.82 -50.58 -60.39
C GLN A 23 46.95 -50.98 -58.91
N ARG A 24 45.86 -50.78 -58.15
CA ARG A 24 45.70 -51.24 -56.77
C ARG A 24 46.02 -52.74 -56.70
N ARG A 25 47.22 -53.11 -56.25
CA ARG A 25 47.48 -54.43 -55.68
C ARG A 25 46.92 -54.41 -54.27
N ASN A 26 45.66 -54.80 -54.15
CA ASN A 26 45.13 -55.23 -52.86
C ASN A 26 45.88 -56.52 -52.44
N ASP A 27 46.16 -56.60 -51.14
CA ASP A 27 46.57 -57.79 -50.37
C ASP A 27 48.09 -58.01 -50.14
N ASP A 28 48.74 -57.05 -49.49
CA ASP A 28 50.10 -57.17 -48.93
C ASP A 28 50.18 -58.14 -47.72
N MET A 29 49.06 -58.39 -47.01
CA MET A 29 49.04 -59.40 -45.94
C MET A 29 49.21 -60.82 -46.50
N SER A 30 48.70 -61.10 -47.71
CA SER A 30 48.89 -62.38 -48.40
C SER A 30 50.37 -62.69 -48.62
N TYR A 31 51.14 -61.72 -49.11
CA TYR A 31 52.56 -61.95 -49.40
C TYR A 31 53.37 -62.36 -48.15
N LEU A 32 53.07 -61.77 -46.99
CA LEU A 32 53.73 -62.11 -45.74
C LEU A 32 53.20 -63.43 -45.16
N PHE A 33 51.88 -63.58 -45.05
CA PHE A 33 51.26 -64.68 -44.34
C PHE A 33 51.31 -66.00 -45.11
N ASP A 34 51.20 -65.98 -46.44
CA ASP A 34 51.25 -67.18 -47.30
C ASP A 34 52.58 -67.93 -47.18
N ASN A 35 53.65 -67.25 -46.78
CA ASN A 35 55.00 -67.80 -46.67
C ASN A 35 55.42 -68.17 -45.23
N LEU A 36 54.54 -68.01 -44.24
CA LEU A 36 54.84 -68.26 -42.84
C LEU A 36 54.12 -69.52 -42.32
N THR A 37 54.79 -70.25 -41.43
CA THR A 37 54.20 -71.32 -40.62
C THR A 37 54.81 -71.24 -39.22
N CYS A 38 53.99 -71.01 -38.21
CA CYS A 38 54.44 -70.65 -36.86
C CYS A 38 53.79 -71.54 -35.79
N PRO A 39 54.17 -72.84 -35.67
CA PRO A 39 53.45 -73.82 -34.86
C PRO A 39 53.52 -73.61 -33.34
N GLN A 40 54.43 -72.76 -32.85
CA GLN A 40 54.54 -72.41 -31.42
C GLN A 40 54.08 -70.98 -31.10
N LEU A 41 53.34 -70.34 -32.00
CA LEU A 41 52.85 -68.98 -31.78
C LEU A 41 51.82 -68.94 -30.64
N VAL A 42 52.12 -68.20 -29.57
CA VAL A 42 51.26 -68.04 -28.39
C VAL A 42 50.58 -66.67 -28.32
N SER A 43 51.18 -65.64 -28.91
CA SER A 43 50.61 -64.29 -28.96
C SER A 43 50.88 -63.66 -30.31
N LEU A 44 49.88 -62.99 -30.89
CA LEU A 44 49.93 -62.36 -32.19
C LEU A 44 49.36 -60.94 -32.12
N GLU A 45 50.17 -59.96 -32.51
CA GLU A 45 49.76 -58.56 -32.66
C GLU A 45 49.92 -58.16 -34.12
N VAL A 46 48.84 -57.71 -34.74
CA VAL A 46 48.80 -57.26 -36.14
C VAL A 46 48.35 -55.81 -36.17
N THR A 47 49.25 -54.92 -36.58
CA THR A 47 48.93 -53.50 -36.79
C THR A 47 49.00 -53.16 -38.28
N VAL A 48 47.88 -52.68 -38.82
CA VAL A 48 47.72 -52.19 -40.19
C VAL A 48 47.40 -50.70 -40.14
N TRP A 49 48.12 -49.88 -40.91
CA TRP A 49 47.94 -48.42 -40.92
C TRP A 49 47.33 -47.88 -42.23
N ASP A 50 46.84 -48.75 -43.11
CA ASP A 50 46.39 -48.40 -44.46
C ASP A 50 44.88 -48.19 -44.56
N THR A 51 44.45 -47.05 -45.11
CA THR A 51 43.06 -46.54 -45.16
C THR A 51 42.08 -47.35 -46.05
N THR A 52 42.46 -48.54 -46.53
CA THR A 52 41.63 -49.34 -47.43
C THR A 52 41.38 -50.74 -46.87
N ARG A 53 40.10 -51.08 -46.67
CA ARG A 53 39.51 -52.43 -46.50
C ARG A 53 40.53 -53.56 -46.28
N THR A 54 40.84 -53.85 -45.02
CA THR A 54 41.79 -54.91 -44.67
C THR A 54 41.15 -56.29 -44.85
N ASN A 55 41.71 -57.15 -45.72
CA ASN A 55 41.28 -58.53 -45.93
C ASN A 55 42.01 -59.47 -44.95
N LEU A 56 41.26 -60.16 -44.05
CA LEU A 56 41.83 -61.05 -43.04
C LEU A 56 42.00 -62.51 -43.50
N GLU A 57 41.53 -62.88 -44.69
CA GLU A 57 41.66 -64.25 -45.25
C GLU A 57 43.11 -64.81 -45.13
N PRO A 58 44.17 -64.04 -45.42
CA PRO A 58 45.53 -64.59 -45.31
C PRO A 58 45.99 -64.82 -43.86
N LEU A 59 45.42 -64.10 -42.90
CA LEU A 59 45.64 -64.35 -41.47
C LEU A 59 44.97 -65.66 -41.05
N VAL A 60 43.73 -65.92 -41.52
CA VAL A 60 43.05 -67.19 -41.29
C VAL A 60 43.90 -68.33 -41.81
N ASP A 61 44.33 -68.24 -43.07
CA ASP A 61 45.15 -69.26 -43.72
C ASP A 61 46.45 -69.54 -42.96
N LEU A 62 47.12 -68.50 -42.44
CA LEU A 62 48.31 -68.66 -41.60
C LEU A 62 47.99 -69.46 -40.33
N LEU A 63 46.91 -69.15 -39.64
CA LEU A 63 46.52 -69.80 -38.39
C LEU A 63 46.10 -71.26 -38.66
N SER A 64 45.32 -71.50 -39.71
CA SER A 64 44.92 -72.83 -40.16
C SER A 64 46.13 -73.70 -40.51
N ARG A 65 47.11 -73.15 -41.24
CA ARG A 65 48.37 -73.85 -41.58
C ARG A 65 49.27 -74.07 -40.36
N SER A 66 49.32 -73.12 -39.43
CA SER A 66 50.26 -73.16 -38.32
C SER A 66 49.78 -74.02 -37.15
N GLN A 67 48.46 -74.19 -36.96
CA GLN A 67 47.87 -74.91 -35.82
C GLN A 67 48.47 -74.53 -34.45
N CYS A 68 48.74 -73.24 -34.28
CA CYS A 68 49.49 -72.73 -33.14
C CYS A 68 48.62 -72.61 -31.87
N PRO A 69 49.20 -72.76 -30.66
CA PRO A 69 48.50 -72.60 -29.40
C PRO A 69 48.33 -71.12 -29.02
N LEU A 70 47.64 -70.35 -29.87
CA LEU A 70 47.46 -68.91 -29.69
C LEU A 70 46.55 -68.63 -28.48
N ASN A 71 47.03 -67.80 -27.55
CA ASN A 71 46.31 -67.35 -26.37
C ASN A 71 45.88 -65.88 -26.50
N ASP A 72 46.74 -65.02 -27.08
CA ASP A 72 46.50 -63.58 -27.14
C ASP A 72 46.50 -63.10 -28.60
N LEU A 73 45.44 -62.40 -28.99
CA LEU A 73 45.30 -61.78 -30.31
C LEU A 73 45.01 -60.29 -30.16
N THR A 74 45.88 -59.45 -30.74
CA THR A 74 45.68 -58.01 -30.82
C THR A 74 45.63 -57.56 -32.27
N LEU A 75 44.56 -56.87 -32.67
CA LEU A 75 44.38 -56.32 -34.02
C LEU A 75 44.20 -54.81 -33.93
N GLU A 76 45.12 -54.05 -34.51
CA GLU A 76 45.04 -52.60 -34.64
C GLU A 76 44.88 -52.26 -36.12
N ILE A 77 43.65 -52.01 -36.56
CA ILE A 77 43.32 -51.94 -37.99
C ILE A 77 42.31 -50.81 -38.24
N PRO A 78 42.50 -49.94 -39.26
CA PRO A 78 41.63 -48.80 -39.52
C PRO A 78 40.19 -49.20 -39.84
N TYR A 79 40.02 -50.14 -40.78
CA TYR A 79 38.72 -50.67 -41.20
C TYR A 79 38.84 -52.15 -41.64
N ILE A 80 37.89 -52.99 -41.23
CA ILE A 80 37.86 -54.42 -41.56
C ILE A 80 36.61 -54.75 -42.39
N HIS A 81 36.80 -55.32 -43.58
CA HIS A 81 35.73 -55.61 -44.53
C HIS A 81 35.33 -57.10 -44.47
N ARG A 82 34.02 -57.42 -44.45
CA ARG A 82 33.47 -58.81 -44.38
C ARG A 82 33.99 -59.61 -43.19
N TRP A 83 33.75 -59.08 -42.00
CA TRP A 83 34.31 -59.60 -40.75
C TRP A 83 33.66 -60.89 -40.17
N PRO A 84 32.33 -61.14 -40.26
CA PRO A 84 31.72 -62.30 -39.58
C PRO A 84 32.27 -63.70 -39.93
N PRO A 85 32.57 -64.05 -41.20
CA PRO A 85 33.03 -65.40 -41.53
C PRO A 85 34.48 -65.65 -41.11
N HIS A 86 35.40 -64.75 -41.47
CA HIS A 86 36.83 -64.93 -41.22
C HIS A 86 37.18 -64.91 -39.73
N PHE A 87 36.43 -64.16 -38.91
CA PHE A 87 36.67 -64.16 -37.46
C PHE A 87 36.24 -65.47 -36.79
N LEU A 88 35.13 -66.08 -37.25
CA LEU A 88 34.75 -67.43 -36.80
C LEU A 88 35.84 -68.44 -37.12
N GLU A 89 36.37 -68.40 -38.34
CA GLU A 89 37.45 -69.28 -38.77
C GLU A 89 38.72 -69.09 -37.92
N ILE A 90 39.06 -67.86 -37.51
CA ILE A 90 40.16 -67.60 -36.57
C ILE A 90 39.92 -68.28 -35.22
N LEU A 91 38.72 -68.13 -34.65
CA LEU A 91 38.38 -68.73 -33.36
C LEU A 91 38.30 -70.27 -33.42
N GLU A 92 37.86 -70.83 -34.55
CA GLU A 92 37.85 -72.27 -34.81
C GLU A 92 39.27 -72.83 -34.93
N CYS A 93 40.17 -72.12 -35.63
CA CYS A 93 41.57 -72.51 -35.78
C CYS A 93 42.36 -72.41 -34.46
N CYS A 94 41.94 -71.56 -33.53
CA CYS A 94 42.66 -71.25 -32.30
C CYS A 94 41.79 -71.41 -31.04
N PRO A 95 41.44 -72.64 -30.62
CA PRO A 95 40.53 -72.90 -29.49
C PRO A 95 41.09 -72.50 -28.11
N ARG A 96 42.38 -72.12 -28.04
CA ARG A 96 43.06 -71.72 -26.80
C ARG A 96 43.05 -70.21 -26.54
N ILE A 97 42.50 -69.41 -27.46
CA ILE A 97 42.49 -67.95 -27.29
C ILE A 97 41.79 -67.58 -25.97
N SER A 98 42.51 -66.82 -25.15
CA SER A 98 42.07 -66.27 -23.88
C SER A 98 41.85 -64.76 -23.92
N THR A 99 42.60 -64.03 -24.73
CA THR A 99 42.53 -62.57 -24.78
C THR A 99 42.43 -62.09 -26.21
N ILE A 100 41.46 -61.21 -26.47
CA ILE A 100 41.29 -60.55 -27.76
C ILE A 100 41.21 -59.05 -27.53
N GLU A 101 42.04 -58.30 -28.25
CA GLU A 101 41.99 -56.85 -28.28
C GLU A 101 41.88 -56.37 -29.72
N VAL A 102 40.87 -55.57 -30.04
CA VAL A 102 40.71 -54.99 -31.36
C VAL A 102 40.46 -53.50 -31.29
N ASN A 103 41.33 -52.75 -31.94
CA ASN A 103 41.29 -51.29 -32.02
C ASN A 103 41.07 -50.88 -33.48
N THR A 104 39.96 -50.18 -33.73
CA THR A 104 39.56 -49.67 -35.05
C THR A 104 39.13 -48.20 -34.93
N TRP A 105 39.49 -47.39 -35.93
CA TRP A 105 39.37 -45.93 -35.85
C TRP A 105 38.76 -45.26 -37.10
N GLU A 106 38.50 -46.00 -38.19
CA GLU A 106 37.79 -45.49 -39.38
C GLU A 106 36.50 -46.29 -39.62
N GLY A 107 35.34 -45.67 -39.44
CA GLY A 107 34.02 -46.30 -39.65
C GLY A 107 33.09 -45.43 -40.51
N GLU A 108 32.39 -46.02 -41.47
CA GLU A 108 31.30 -45.36 -42.20
C GLU A 108 29.99 -45.49 -41.41
N LYS A 109 29.27 -44.37 -41.21
CA LYS A 109 27.93 -44.38 -40.58
C LYS A 109 27.00 -45.33 -41.37
N GLY A 110 26.45 -46.35 -40.70
CA GLY A 110 25.47 -47.29 -41.26
C GLY A 110 25.99 -48.68 -41.67
N MET A 111 27.28 -48.97 -41.49
CA MET A 111 27.83 -50.32 -41.66
C MET A 111 27.81 -51.12 -40.33
N GLU A 112 27.69 -52.44 -40.40
CA GLU A 112 27.76 -53.33 -39.22
C GLU A 112 29.08 -53.13 -38.46
N THR A 113 29.00 -52.84 -37.16
CA THR A 113 30.17 -52.66 -36.28
C THR A 113 30.95 -53.96 -36.14
N PHE A 114 32.25 -53.89 -35.79
CA PHE A 114 33.00 -55.09 -35.43
C PHE A 114 32.28 -55.84 -34.32
N THR A 115 31.80 -55.09 -33.33
CA THR A 115 31.05 -55.61 -32.21
C THR A 115 29.76 -56.30 -32.67
N TYR A 116 29.07 -55.78 -33.71
CA TYR A 116 27.90 -56.45 -34.29
C TYR A 116 28.25 -57.79 -34.92
N ALA A 117 29.33 -57.82 -35.70
CA ALA A 117 29.80 -59.04 -36.34
C ALA A 117 30.31 -60.07 -35.31
N LEU A 118 30.96 -59.62 -34.21
CA LEU A 118 31.32 -60.45 -33.07
C LEU A 118 30.08 -61.09 -32.44
N LEU A 119 29.01 -60.30 -32.28
CA LEU A 119 27.74 -60.79 -31.75
C LEU A 119 27.11 -61.84 -32.64
N VAL A 120 26.98 -61.56 -33.93
CA VAL A 120 26.41 -62.50 -34.89
C VAL A 120 27.22 -63.81 -34.93
N ALA A 121 28.55 -63.70 -34.92
CA ALA A 121 29.46 -64.84 -34.88
C ALA A 121 29.25 -65.70 -33.63
N LEU A 122 29.32 -65.08 -32.44
CA LEU A 122 29.19 -65.79 -31.18
C LEU A 122 27.76 -66.30 -30.91
N CYS A 123 26.73 -65.67 -31.50
CA CYS A 123 25.33 -66.09 -31.37
C CYS A 123 24.93 -67.22 -32.33
N ARG A 124 25.43 -67.26 -33.58
CA ARG A 124 25.10 -68.35 -34.55
C ARG A 124 25.55 -69.74 -34.09
N VAL A 125 26.54 -69.80 -33.21
CA VAL A 125 27.09 -71.02 -32.61
C VAL A 125 26.21 -71.57 -31.48
N ILE A 126 25.20 -70.82 -31.03
CA ILE A 126 24.33 -71.20 -29.90
C ILE A 126 23.19 -72.13 -30.35
N SER A 127 22.90 -72.20 -31.66
CA SER A 127 21.80 -73.00 -32.20
C SER A 127 22.15 -74.48 -32.45
N ASP A 128 23.44 -74.83 -32.51
CA ASP A 128 23.91 -76.19 -32.81
C ASP A 128 24.81 -76.66 -31.66
N ASP A 129 24.37 -77.68 -30.91
CA ASP A 129 24.93 -78.12 -29.61
C ASP A 129 26.36 -78.73 -29.68
N SER A 130 27.10 -78.56 -30.78
CA SER A 130 28.29 -79.37 -31.06
C SER A 130 29.64 -78.64 -31.21
N GLN A 131 29.72 -77.30 -31.21
CA GLN A 131 31.02 -76.60 -31.17
C GLN A 131 30.98 -75.33 -30.31
N ASN A 132 31.73 -75.30 -29.20
CA ASN A 132 31.90 -74.09 -28.40
C ASN A 132 33.04 -73.26 -28.99
N VAL A 133 32.73 -72.18 -29.71
CA VAL A 133 33.74 -71.29 -30.31
C VAL A 133 34.31 -70.36 -29.23
N GLY A 134 35.63 -70.40 -29.04
CA GLY A 134 36.37 -69.65 -28.01
C GLY A 134 36.02 -70.04 -26.57
N PRO A 135 36.20 -71.31 -26.14
CA PRO A 135 35.82 -71.79 -24.81
C PRO A 135 36.66 -71.18 -23.67
N ASN A 136 37.87 -70.67 -23.99
CA ASN A 136 38.83 -70.17 -23.02
C ASN A 136 38.90 -68.64 -22.96
N LEU A 137 38.02 -67.92 -23.66
CA LEU A 137 38.04 -66.47 -23.76
C LEU A 137 37.76 -65.81 -22.39
N LYS A 138 38.76 -65.12 -21.86
CA LYS A 138 38.77 -64.43 -20.56
C LYS A 138 38.77 -62.91 -20.68
N GLU A 139 39.15 -62.35 -21.81
CA GLU A 139 39.17 -60.90 -21.97
C GLU A 139 38.92 -60.52 -23.43
N VAL A 140 37.99 -59.59 -23.63
CA VAL A 140 37.69 -58.99 -24.94
C VAL A 140 37.68 -57.48 -24.77
N ARG A 141 38.57 -56.79 -25.50
CA ARG A 141 38.64 -55.34 -25.55
C ARG A 141 38.41 -54.89 -26.97
N ILE A 142 37.42 -54.03 -27.17
CA ILE A 142 37.06 -53.53 -28.50
C ILE A 142 36.95 -52.02 -28.41
N ASN A 143 37.76 -51.34 -29.21
CA ASN A 143 37.70 -49.91 -29.41
C ASN A 143 37.28 -49.61 -30.84
N GLU A 144 36.11 -49.00 -31.01
CA GLU A 144 35.52 -48.61 -32.29
C GLU A 144 35.15 -47.12 -32.31
N GLU A 145 36.15 -46.25 -32.33
CA GLU A 145 35.96 -44.78 -32.26
C GLU A 145 35.23 -44.21 -33.50
N GLY A 146 35.30 -44.93 -34.63
CA GLY A 146 34.64 -44.59 -35.89
C GLY A 146 33.17 -45.00 -35.97
N SER A 147 32.70 -45.86 -35.07
CA SER A 147 31.38 -46.49 -35.15
C SER A 147 30.33 -45.81 -34.26
N SER A 148 29.06 -45.84 -34.70
CA SER A 148 27.89 -45.50 -33.87
C SER A 148 27.26 -46.79 -33.32
N ALA A 149 27.08 -46.88 -32.01
CA ALA A 149 26.32 -47.98 -31.42
C ALA A 149 24.82 -47.68 -31.48
N ASN A 150 24.00 -48.71 -31.73
CA ASN A 150 22.54 -48.63 -31.61
C ASN A 150 22.04 -49.50 -30.44
N GLN A 151 20.78 -49.32 -30.07
CA GLN A 151 20.18 -50.04 -28.94
C GLN A 151 20.12 -51.57 -29.16
N GLU A 152 19.94 -52.03 -30.39
CA GLU A 152 19.90 -53.45 -30.74
C GLU A 152 21.26 -54.13 -30.54
N LEU A 153 22.35 -53.48 -30.96
CA LEU A 153 23.72 -53.93 -30.75
C LEU A 153 24.00 -54.11 -29.26
N VAL A 154 23.67 -53.10 -28.46
CA VAL A 154 23.93 -53.12 -27.02
C VAL A 154 23.04 -54.13 -26.31
N SER A 155 21.78 -54.31 -26.72
CA SER A 155 20.94 -55.38 -26.19
C SER A 155 21.49 -56.76 -26.55
N GLY A 156 21.92 -56.96 -27.80
CA GLY A 156 22.51 -58.22 -28.25
C GLY A 156 23.79 -58.57 -27.49
N LEU A 157 24.63 -57.58 -27.18
CA LEU A 157 25.82 -57.77 -26.34
C LEU A 157 25.44 -58.32 -24.97
N MET A 158 24.41 -57.74 -24.37
CA MET A 158 23.94 -58.17 -23.05
C MET A 158 23.36 -59.58 -23.09
N ASP A 159 22.57 -59.92 -24.12
CA ASP A 159 22.01 -61.27 -24.27
C ASP A 159 23.13 -62.33 -24.41
N LEU A 160 24.17 -62.03 -25.20
CA LEU A 160 25.34 -62.91 -25.34
C LEU A 160 26.04 -63.12 -23.99
N LEU A 161 26.29 -62.03 -23.25
CA LEU A 161 26.98 -62.09 -21.96
C LEU A 161 26.18 -62.88 -20.92
N GLU A 162 24.86 -62.71 -20.90
CA GLU A 162 23.92 -63.49 -20.07
C GLU A 162 23.99 -64.99 -20.40
N ILE A 163 23.94 -65.36 -21.69
CA ILE A 163 24.03 -66.77 -22.11
C ILE A 163 25.37 -67.40 -21.71
N ARG A 164 26.48 -66.67 -21.84
CA ARG A 164 27.81 -67.16 -21.42
C ARG A 164 27.92 -67.29 -19.90
N SER A 165 27.31 -66.37 -19.14
CA SER A 165 27.20 -66.49 -17.67
C SER A 165 26.43 -67.77 -17.27
N GLU A 166 25.32 -68.04 -17.94
CA GLU A 166 24.47 -69.20 -17.64
C GLU A 166 25.15 -70.53 -17.99
N ARG A 167 25.83 -70.62 -19.15
CA ARG A 167 26.60 -71.83 -19.52
C ARG A 167 27.76 -72.11 -18.56
N ARG A 168 28.40 -71.09 -17.97
CA ARG A 168 29.42 -71.28 -16.91
C ARG A 168 28.85 -72.01 -15.70
N ARG A 169 27.61 -71.69 -15.28
CA ARG A 169 26.95 -72.39 -14.15
C ARG A 169 26.80 -73.88 -14.41
N ILE A 170 26.57 -74.28 -15.67
CA ILE A 170 26.26 -75.67 -16.05
C ILE A 170 27.53 -76.49 -16.33
N HIS A 171 28.52 -75.93 -17.03
CA HIS A 171 29.66 -76.69 -17.57
C HIS A 171 31.03 -76.30 -17.00
N GLY A 172 31.11 -75.29 -16.12
CA GLY A 172 32.38 -74.85 -15.52
C GLY A 172 33.34 -74.22 -16.54
N GLY A 173 33.05 -72.99 -16.97
CA GLY A 173 33.89 -72.19 -17.88
C GLY A 173 34.38 -70.87 -17.26
N SER A 174 35.34 -70.20 -17.90
CA SER A 174 35.74 -68.83 -17.54
C SER A 174 34.79 -67.84 -18.20
N VAL A 175 34.24 -66.89 -17.43
CA VAL A 175 33.54 -65.73 -18.02
C VAL A 175 34.50 -64.55 -17.96
N GLY A 176 34.70 -63.93 -19.12
CA GLY A 176 35.72 -62.92 -19.30
C GLY A 176 35.32 -61.50 -18.90
N ASN A 177 36.31 -60.60 -18.87
CA ASN A 177 36.12 -59.16 -18.82
C ASN A 177 35.88 -58.63 -20.24
N PHE A 178 34.84 -57.82 -20.42
CA PHE A 178 34.48 -57.24 -21.70
C PHE A 178 34.55 -55.71 -21.58
N HIS A 179 35.30 -55.07 -22.47
CA HIS A 179 35.46 -53.62 -22.49
C HIS A 179 35.18 -53.12 -23.91
N PHE A 180 34.17 -52.28 -24.06
CA PHE A 180 33.74 -51.74 -25.35
C PHE A 180 33.80 -50.21 -25.31
N ILE A 181 34.56 -49.62 -26.21
CA ILE A 181 34.58 -48.18 -26.43
C ILE A 181 33.99 -47.94 -27.81
N PHE A 182 32.97 -47.10 -27.91
CA PHE A 182 32.36 -46.70 -29.18
C PHE A 182 32.52 -45.20 -29.40
N GLY A 183 32.46 -44.78 -30.66
CA GLY A 183 32.55 -43.39 -31.06
C GLY A 183 31.39 -42.53 -30.57
N GLU A 184 30.16 -42.89 -30.97
CA GLU A 184 28.93 -42.12 -30.70
C GLU A 184 27.78 -43.08 -30.32
N ALA A 185 26.87 -42.64 -29.45
CA ALA A 185 25.62 -43.34 -29.15
C ALA A 185 24.43 -42.47 -29.55
N ASP A 186 23.55 -43.04 -30.38
CA ASP A 186 22.32 -42.35 -30.82
C ASP A 186 21.14 -42.58 -29.85
N PHE A 187 21.41 -43.11 -28.65
CA PHE A 187 20.38 -43.51 -27.70
C PHE A 187 20.87 -43.37 -26.24
N SER A 188 19.92 -43.24 -25.31
CA SER A 188 20.21 -43.29 -23.88
C SER A 188 20.14 -44.72 -23.38
N LEU A 189 21.14 -45.14 -22.60
CA LEU A 189 21.04 -46.33 -21.78
C LEU A 189 20.01 -46.08 -20.67
N ASP A 190 19.13 -47.04 -20.41
CA ASP A 190 18.05 -46.91 -19.45
C ASP A 190 18.34 -47.64 -18.13
N ALA A 191 17.51 -47.42 -17.11
CA ALA A 191 17.71 -48.02 -15.79
C ALA A 191 17.66 -49.57 -15.82
N THR A 192 17.01 -50.16 -16.81
CA THR A 192 17.00 -51.61 -17.06
C THR A 192 18.36 -52.12 -17.51
N PHE A 193 19.08 -51.36 -18.34
CA PHE A 193 20.45 -51.66 -18.74
C PHE A 193 21.42 -51.70 -17.54
N ASP A 194 21.38 -50.68 -16.68
CA ASP A 194 22.20 -50.64 -15.46
C ASP A 194 21.90 -51.81 -14.50
N SER A 195 20.62 -52.21 -14.43
CA SER A 195 20.22 -53.36 -13.63
C SER A 195 20.79 -54.68 -14.18
N ARG A 196 20.85 -54.84 -15.51
CA ARG A 196 21.42 -56.02 -16.15
C ARG A 196 22.94 -56.08 -15.94
N ILE A 197 23.66 -54.97 -16.09
CA ILE A 197 25.10 -54.91 -15.81
C ILE A 197 25.39 -55.26 -14.35
N ARG A 198 24.63 -54.69 -13.39
CA ARG A 198 24.80 -55.01 -11.97
C ARG A 198 24.62 -56.51 -11.68
N LYS A 199 23.58 -57.13 -12.25
CA LYS A 199 23.34 -58.57 -12.11
C LYS A 199 24.50 -59.40 -12.68
N MET A 200 25.02 -59.02 -13.85
CA MET A 200 26.18 -59.67 -14.46
C MET A 200 27.46 -59.50 -13.63
N ALA A 201 27.67 -58.33 -13.03
CA ALA A 201 28.80 -58.05 -12.14
C ALA A 201 28.80 -58.96 -10.91
N ASP A 202 27.64 -59.20 -10.30
CA ASP A 202 27.47 -60.13 -9.18
C ASP A 202 27.78 -61.59 -9.57
N GLU A 203 27.58 -61.95 -10.85
CA GLU A 203 27.92 -63.26 -11.43
C GLU A 203 29.40 -63.36 -11.86
N GLY A 204 30.17 -62.30 -11.65
CA GLY A 204 31.61 -62.22 -11.93
C GLY A 204 31.94 -61.86 -13.38
N VAL A 205 30.99 -61.30 -14.14
CA VAL A 205 31.18 -60.77 -15.50
C VAL A 205 31.37 -59.26 -15.41
N LYS A 206 32.51 -58.73 -15.87
CA LYS A 206 32.71 -57.28 -15.95
C LYS A 206 32.46 -56.81 -17.38
N CYS A 207 31.57 -55.85 -17.55
CA CYS A 207 31.27 -55.21 -18.83
C CYS A 207 31.29 -53.69 -18.64
N ASP A 208 32.19 -53.01 -19.34
CA ASP A 208 32.29 -51.55 -19.35
C ASP A 208 32.04 -51.04 -20.77
N ILE A 209 31.09 -50.11 -20.94
CA ILE A 209 30.81 -49.44 -22.21
C ILE A 209 31.08 -47.94 -22.07
N GLN A 210 31.86 -47.35 -22.99
CA GLN A 210 32.21 -45.92 -22.99
C GLN A 210 31.93 -45.25 -24.36
N TRP A 211 31.65 -43.94 -24.35
CA TRP A 211 31.34 -43.13 -25.53
C TRP A 211 32.39 -42.03 -25.74
N ALA A 212 33.34 -42.24 -26.65
CA ALA A 212 34.53 -41.39 -26.78
C ALA A 212 34.24 -39.95 -27.24
N LYS A 213 33.38 -39.75 -28.26
CA LYS A 213 33.11 -38.40 -28.82
C LYS A 213 32.19 -37.58 -27.92
N THR A 214 31.19 -38.19 -27.32
CA THR A 214 30.23 -37.53 -26.42
C THR A 214 30.92 -36.88 -25.20
N LEU A 215 31.94 -37.54 -24.65
CA LEU A 215 32.73 -36.98 -23.53
C LEU A 215 33.51 -35.73 -23.95
N SER A 216 34.15 -35.76 -25.12
CA SER A 216 34.92 -34.61 -25.62
C SER A 216 34.06 -33.37 -25.89
N TYR A 217 32.86 -33.55 -26.48
CA TYR A 217 31.93 -32.44 -26.69
C TYR A 217 31.45 -31.84 -25.35
N LEU A 218 31.15 -32.69 -24.37
CA LEU A 218 30.70 -32.25 -23.06
C LEU A 218 31.78 -31.46 -22.31
N GLU A 219 33.05 -31.86 -22.42
CA GLU A 219 34.18 -31.12 -21.85
C GLU A 219 34.36 -29.74 -22.50
N GLU A 220 34.22 -29.65 -23.83
CA GLU A 220 34.29 -28.38 -24.56
C GLU A 220 33.14 -27.45 -24.17
N GLU A 221 31.90 -27.95 -24.15
CA GLU A 221 30.71 -27.18 -23.77
C GLU A 221 30.76 -26.68 -22.32
N LEU A 222 31.31 -27.49 -21.39
CA LEU A 222 31.50 -27.07 -20.00
C LEU A 222 32.50 -25.91 -19.88
N LEU A 223 33.60 -25.94 -20.64
CA LEU A 223 34.58 -24.85 -20.68
C LEU A 223 33.97 -23.56 -21.25
N GLU A 224 33.13 -23.69 -22.29
CA GLU A 224 32.43 -22.55 -22.87
C GLU A 224 31.41 -21.93 -21.90
N LEU A 225 30.71 -22.77 -21.13
CA LEU A 225 29.79 -22.33 -20.09
C LEU A 225 30.50 -21.56 -18.99
N GLU A 226 31.62 -22.07 -18.47
CA GLU A 226 32.43 -21.40 -17.44
C GLU A 226 32.86 -20.00 -17.91
N ARG A 227 33.35 -19.89 -19.16
CA ARG A 227 33.70 -18.60 -19.77
C ARG A 227 32.50 -17.64 -19.87
N CYS A 228 31.30 -18.16 -20.17
CA CYS A 228 30.10 -17.34 -20.25
C CYS A 228 29.67 -16.84 -18.85
N GLU A 229 29.78 -17.67 -17.82
CA GLU A 229 29.47 -17.30 -16.44
C GLU A 229 30.38 -16.19 -15.93
N GLU A 230 31.69 -16.28 -16.19
CA GLU A 230 32.66 -15.22 -15.85
C GLU A 230 32.32 -13.87 -16.52
N GLU A 231 31.93 -13.89 -17.80
CA GLU A 231 31.56 -12.67 -18.51
C GLU A 231 30.23 -12.09 -17.99
N ILE A 232 29.27 -12.94 -17.62
CA ILE A 232 28.02 -12.49 -16.97
C ILE A 232 28.32 -11.83 -15.63
N GLU A 233 29.20 -12.41 -14.81
CA GLU A 233 29.60 -11.81 -13.53
C GLU A 233 30.26 -10.45 -13.76
N ARG A 234 31.23 -10.38 -14.69
CA ARG A 234 31.93 -9.12 -15.03
C ARG A 234 30.98 -8.03 -15.51
N VAL A 235 30.06 -8.35 -16.42
CA VAL A 235 29.06 -7.39 -16.91
C VAL A 235 28.06 -7.02 -15.81
N GLY A 236 27.72 -7.96 -14.93
CA GLY A 236 26.88 -7.73 -13.75
C GLY A 236 27.49 -6.71 -12.79
N GLU A 237 28.78 -6.84 -12.49
CA GLU A 237 29.52 -5.88 -11.66
C GLU A 237 29.59 -4.49 -12.30
N ALA A 238 29.91 -4.43 -13.60
CA ALA A 238 29.95 -3.18 -14.34
C ALA A 238 28.59 -2.47 -14.37
N LEU A 239 27.50 -3.24 -14.55
CA LEU A 239 26.14 -2.72 -14.50
C LEU A 239 25.80 -2.18 -13.11
N ALA A 240 26.16 -2.90 -12.04
CA ALA A 240 25.92 -2.47 -10.66
C ALA A 240 26.60 -1.12 -10.36
N GLU A 241 27.85 -0.95 -10.80
CA GLU A 241 28.58 0.31 -10.62
C GLU A 241 27.96 1.45 -11.46
N LEU A 242 27.55 1.19 -12.71
CA LEU A 242 26.85 2.20 -13.53
C LEU A 242 25.50 2.61 -12.91
N LEU A 243 24.73 1.67 -12.36
CA LEU A 243 23.47 1.96 -11.68
C LEU A 243 23.68 2.82 -10.43
N LYS A 244 24.74 2.56 -9.67
CA LYS A 244 25.15 3.38 -8.52
C LYS A 244 25.54 4.79 -8.97
N GLN A 245 26.35 4.93 -10.01
CA GLN A 245 26.73 6.22 -10.59
C GLN A 245 25.50 7.01 -11.08
N ARG A 246 24.58 6.36 -11.78
CA ARG A 246 23.29 6.96 -12.20
C ARG A 246 22.51 7.51 -11.01
N ARG A 247 22.37 6.73 -9.93
CA ARG A 247 21.67 7.16 -8.71
C ARG A 247 22.35 8.38 -8.08
N THR A 248 23.68 8.37 -7.98
CA THR A 248 24.44 9.50 -7.45
C THR A 248 24.27 10.77 -8.29
N LEU A 249 24.29 10.64 -9.63
CA LEU A 249 24.07 11.77 -10.54
C LEU A 249 22.66 12.33 -10.45
N LEU A 250 21.63 11.48 -10.42
CA LEU A 250 20.24 11.93 -10.25
C LEU A 250 20.07 12.70 -8.94
N ASN A 251 20.61 12.19 -7.83
CA ASN A 251 20.59 12.90 -6.54
C ASN A 251 21.31 14.26 -6.60
N LYS A 252 22.42 14.36 -7.33
CA LYS A 252 23.13 15.65 -7.55
C LYS A 252 22.29 16.63 -8.38
N ILE A 253 21.65 16.16 -9.46
CA ILE A 253 20.78 16.98 -10.31
C ILE A 253 19.60 17.51 -9.50
N GLU A 254 18.91 16.64 -8.76
CA GLU A 254 17.74 17.03 -7.98
C GLU A 254 18.10 18.03 -6.88
N ARG A 255 19.24 17.84 -6.20
CA ARG A 255 19.76 18.85 -5.25
C ARG A 255 20.00 20.21 -5.90
N ARG A 256 20.60 20.24 -7.10
CA ARG A 256 20.87 21.49 -7.84
C ARG A 256 19.57 22.15 -8.32
N ARG A 257 18.61 21.38 -8.85
CA ARG A 257 17.28 21.88 -9.22
C ARG A 257 16.57 22.46 -8.01
N SER A 258 16.61 21.74 -6.89
CA SER A 258 16.07 22.17 -5.62
C SER A 258 16.72 23.49 -5.16
N TRP A 259 18.04 23.70 -5.34
CA TRP A 259 18.69 25.00 -5.04
C TRP A 259 18.24 26.14 -5.95
N MET A 260 17.86 25.83 -7.19
CA MET A 260 17.39 26.82 -8.16
C MET A 260 15.89 27.13 -8.05
N ALA A 261 15.14 26.39 -7.21
CA ALA A 261 13.71 26.56 -7.06
C ALA A 261 13.37 28.00 -6.60
N PRO A 262 12.47 28.73 -7.31
CA PRO A 262 12.13 30.13 -6.98
C PRO A 262 11.69 30.33 -5.52
N ILE A 263 11.01 29.33 -4.96
CA ILE A 263 10.49 29.36 -3.58
C ILE A 263 11.61 29.43 -2.52
N ARG A 264 12.85 29.04 -2.85
CA ARG A 264 14.02 29.20 -1.94
C ARG A 264 14.64 30.60 -1.98
N LYS A 265 14.26 31.43 -2.94
CA LYS A 265 14.71 32.82 -3.05
C LYS A 265 13.78 33.80 -2.34
N LEU A 266 12.63 33.32 -1.87
CA LEU A 266 11.69 34.15 -1.13
C LEU A 266 12.21 34.42 0.28
N PRO A 267 12.04 35.63 0.81
CA PRO A 267 12.24 35.92 2.22
C PRO A 267 11.38 35.01 3.10
N VAL A 268 11.86 34.72 4.31
CA VAL A 268 11.17 33.82 5.24
C VAL A 268 9.77 34.33 5.59
N GLU A 269 9.61 35.65 5.69
CA GLU A 269 8.36 36.33 6.01
C GLU A 269 7.29 36.07 4.92
N VAL A 270 7.71 36.06 3.65
CA VAL A 270 6.81 35.76 2.51
C VAL A 270 6.41 34.30 2.53
N LEU A 271 7.34 33.39 2.84
CA LEU A 271 7.03 31.97 2.97
C LEU A 271 6.09 31.69 4.15
N GLU A 272 6.30 32.35 5.28
CA GLU A 272 5.41 32.25 6.45
C GLU A 272 4.00 32.72 6.14
N GLU A 273 3.84 33.77 5.33
CA GLU A 273 2.53 34.26 4.91
C GLU A 273 1.84 33.31 3.93
N ILE A 274 2.58 32.77 2.96
CA ILE A 274 2.08 31.72 2.06
C ILE A 274 1.64 30.49 2.86
N PHE A 275 2.42 30.08 3.85
CA PHE A 275 2.08 28.95 4.72
C PHE A 275 0.84 29.24 5.56
N ALA A 276 0.71 30.43 6.13
CA ALA A 276 -0.47 30.83 6.89
C ALA A 276 -1.74 30.76 6.04
N ILE A 277 -1.70 31.31 4.82
CA ILE A 277 -2.82 31.26 3.87
C ILE A 277 -3.15 29.81 3.51
N HIS A 278 -2.14 29.00 3.19
CA HIS A 278 -2.34 27.58 2.83
C HIS A 278 -2.95 26.78 3.98
N CYS A 279 -2.46 26.98 5.21
CA CYS A 279 -2.94 26.26 6.39
C CYS A 279 -4.41 26.54 6.73
N LEU A 280 -4.97 27.66 6.28
CA LEU A 280 -6.35 28.04 6.55
C LEU A 280 -7.27 27.90 5.33
N PHE A 281 -6.73 27.61 4.14
CA PHE A 281 -7.49 27.66 2.88
C PHE A 281 -8.66 26.66 2.81
N GLU A 282 -8.43 25.40 3.21
CA GLU A 282 -9.43 24.34 3.03
C GLU A 282 -10.46 24.27 4.16
N SER A 283 -10.02 24.41 5.41
CA SER A 283 -10.84 24.14 6.59
C SER A 283 -11.03 25.35 7.50
N GLN A 284 -10.29 26.45 7.28
CA GLN A 284 -10.06 27.58 8.22
C GLN A 284 -9.23 27.22 9.47
N TYR A 285 -8.73 25.99 9.58
CA TYR A 285 -8.04 25.51 10.78
C TYR A 285 -6.74 24.79 10.39
N SER A 286 -5.67 25.07 11.12
CA SER A 286 -4.35 24.46 10.91
C SER A 286 -4.30 22.96 11.22
N LEU A 287 -5.31 22.46 11.94
CA LEU A 287 -5.62 21.04 12.12
C LEU A 287 -7.14 20.87 12.02
N ASP A 288 -7.60 19.95 11.18
CA ASP A 288 -9.00 19.53 11.11
C ASP A 288 -9.09 18.01 11.11
N VAL A 289 -9.61 17.45 12.21
CA VAL A 289 -9.84 16.02 12.37
C VAL A 289 -11.33 15.75 12.47
N SER A 290 -11.88 15.07 11.47
CA SER A 290 -13.31 14.80 11.33
C SER A 290 -13.60 13.30 11.23
N PRO A 291 -14.71 12.79 11.80
CA PRO A 291 -15.08 11.38 11.70
C PRO A 291 -15.75 11.08 10.35
N ASN A 292 -16.13 12.12 9.60
CA ASN A 292 -16.83 11.96 8.34
C ASN A 292 -15.86 11.44 7.27
N THR A 293 -16.06 10.23 6.79
CA THR A 293 -15.27 9.63 5.69
C THR A 293 -15.30 10.44 4.40
N SER A 294 -16.25 11.37 4.26
CA SER A 294 -16.36 12.29 3.12
C SER A 294 -15.40 13.49 3.22
N ARG A 295 -14.83 13.77 4.40
CA ARG A 295 -13.83 14.83 4.61
C ARG A 295 -12.53 14.20 5.13
N PRO A 296 -11.42 14.27 4.38
CA PRO A 296 -10.14 13.77 4.88
C PRO A 296 -9.70 14.59 6.09
N ASN A 297 -8.92 13.97 7.00
CA ASN A 297 -8.24 14.73 8.04
C ASN A 297 -7.18 15.64 7.42
N ILE A 298 -7.16 16.91 7.80
CA ILE A 298 -6.31 17.93 7.19
C ILE A 298 -5.31 18.43 8.24
N ALA A 299 -4.01 18.26 7.96
CA ALA A 299 -2.92 18.72 8.80
C ALA A 299 -1.86 19.44 7.95
N PRO A 300 -2.18 20.60 7.36
CA PRO A 300 -1.35 21.28 6.37
C PRO A 300 0.01 21.68 6.94
N THR A 301 0.09 22.00 8.23
CA THR A 301 1.37 22.30 8.92
C THR A 301 2.33 21.11 8.88
N LEU A 302 1.82 19.90 9.15
CA LEU A 302 2.59 18.67 9.09
C LEU A 302 3.02 18.34 7.65
N ASN A 303 2.13 18.57 6.67
CA ASN A 303 2.46 18.40 5.26
C ASN A 303 3.59 19.34 4.83
N LEU A 304 3.53 20.62 5.19
CA LEU A 304 4.57 21.60 4.93
C LEU A 304 5.91 21.23 5.60
N ALA A 305 5.86 20.75 6.85
CA ALA A 305 7.03 20.32 7.60
C ALA A 305 7.73 19.08 7.00
N GLN A 306 7.07 18.31 6.12
CA GLN A 306 7.65 17.15 5.46
C GLN A 306 8.41 17.50 4.17
N VAL A 307 8.19 18.68 3.58
CA VAL A 307 8.76 19.05 2.27
C VAL A 307 10.29 19.21 2.31
N SER A 308 10.82 19.94 3.30
CA SER A 308 12.27 20.15 3.42
C SER A 308 12.69 20.54 4.84
N HIS A 309 13.98 20.41 5.15
CA HIS A 309 14.53 20.89 6.43
C HIS A 309 14.28 22.39 6.65
N HIS A 310 14.41 23.20 5.59
CA HIS A 310 14.18 24.64 5.67
C HIS A 310 12.71 24.96 5.98
N TRP A 311 11.76 24.31 5.30
CA TRP A 311 10.33 24.52 5.56
C TRP A 311 9.93 24.05 6.95
N ARG A 312 10.46 22.90 7.39
CA ARG A 312 10.27 22.41 8.76
C ARG A 312 10.75 23.42 9.79
N HIS A 313 11.91 24.03 9.57
CA HIS A 313 12.43 25.06 10.47
C HIS A 313 11.48 26.27 10.52
N ILE A 314 11.00 26.75 9.37
CA ILE A 314 10.06 27.87 9.30
C ILE A 314 8.76 27.54 10.04
N VAL A 315 8.11 26.43 9.67
CA VAL A 315 6.84 26.00 10.26
C VAL A 315 6.95 25.85 11.78
N ASN A 316 8.02 25.21 12.28
CA ASN A 316 8.23 25.03 13.73
C ASN A 316 8.61 26.34 14.45
N SER A 317 9.16 27.32 13.73
CA SER A 317 9.53 28.62 14.28
C SER A 317 8.38 29.62 14.30
N SER A 318 7.24 29.28 13.68
CA SER A 318 6.06 30.11 13.52
C SER A 318 4.87 29.58 14.36
N PRO A 319 4.73 30.00 15.64
CA PRO A 319 3.68 29.51 16.53
C PRO A 319 2.25 29.71 16.02
N ARG A 320 2.02 30.80 15.26
CA ARG A 320 0.73 31.14 14.64
C ARG A 320 0.18 30.05 13.72
N LEU A 321 1.05 29.22 13.15
CA LEU A 321 0.63 28.15 12.25
C LEU A 321 0.04 26.95 13.01
N TRP A 322 0.23 26.86 14.33
CA TRP A 322 -0.17 25.70 15.13
C TRP A 322 -1.34 25.98 16.08
N SER A 323 -1.97 27.15 15.95
CA SER A 323 -2.87 27.68 16.97
C SER A 323 -4.36 27.54 16.70
N THR A 324 -4.76 27.21 15.47
CA THR A 324 -6.16 27.01 15.08
C THR A 324 -6.46 25.53 14.90
N ILE A 325 -7.22 24.92 15.82
CA ILE A 325 -7.37 23.46 15.89
C ILE A 325 -8.85 23.07 15.96
N ARG A 326 -9.29 22.22 15.03
CA ARG A 326 -10.58 21.55 15.07
C ARG A 326 -10.39 20.05 15.24
N ILE A 327 -11.02 19.47 16.26
CA ILE A 327 -10.94 18.04 16.55
C ILE A 327 -12.32 17.50 16.92
N ASP A 328 -12.77 16.47 16.21
CA ASP A 328 -13.90 15.69 16.64
C ASP A 328 -13.48 14.58 17.62
N VAL A 329 -13.99 14.63 18.84
CA VAL A 329 -13.60 13.72 19.93
C VAL A 329 -14.17 12.31 19.79
N SER A 330 -15.01 12.04 18.78
CA SER A 330 -15.50 10.69 18.45
C SER A 330 -14.47 9.84 17.70
N VAL A 331 -13.39 10.44 17.19
CA VAL A 331 -12.37 9.78 16.37
C VAL A 331 -11.45 8.92 17.24
N LYS A 332 -11.15 7.68 16.81
CA LYS A 332 -10.29 6.71 17.54
C LYS A 332 -8.77 6.93 17.39
N VAL A 333 -8.34 8.05 16.84
CA VAL A 333 -6.91 8.37 16.66
C VAL A 333 -6.30 8.73 18.03
N ASP A 334 -4.99 8.54 18.21
CA ASP A 334 -4.26 9.07 19.37
C ASP A 334 -4.19 10.61 19.32
N MET A 335 -5.35 11.24 19.57
CA MET A 335 -5.56 12.68 19.53
C MET A 335 -4.76 13.39 20.60
N VAL A 336 -4.44 12.72 21.71
CA VAL A 336 -3.68 13.31 22.81
C VAL A 336 -2.26 13.64 22.35
N SER A 337 -1.60 12.70 21.66
CA SER A 337 -0.26 12.93 21.11
C SER A 337 -0.25 14.02 20.03
N LEU A 338 -1.24 13.99 19.12
CA LEU A 338 -1.34 14.97 18.04
C LEU A 338 -1.63 16.38 18.56
N LEU A 339 -2.63 16.52 19.42
CA LEU A 339 -2.99 17.78 20.04
C LEU A 339 -1.87 18.30 20.94
N GLY A 340 -1.21 17.41 21.71
CA GLY A 340 -0.02 17.75 22.48
C GLY A 340 1.12 18.34 21.62
N HIS A 341 1.31 17.82 20.41
CA HIS A 341 2.29 18.36 19.46
C HIS A 341 1.93 19.77 18.99
N TYR A 342 0.68 20.00 18.60
CA TYR A 342 0.22 21.33 18.18
C TYR A 342 0.28 22.35 19.32
N LEU A 343 -0.20 21.97 20.51
CA LEU A 343 -0.12 22.82 21.71
C LEU A 343 1.33 23.18 22.05
N SER A 344 2.27 22.24 21.93
CA SER A 344 3.69 22.52 22.17
C SER A 344 4.28 23.50 21.16
N ASN A 345 3.96 23.35 19.86
CA ASN A 345 4.49 24.22 18.81
C ASN A 345 3.84 25.61 18.77
N SER A 346 2.61 25.75 19.31
CA SER A 346 1.92 27.03 19.46
C SER A 346 2.53 27.97 20.51
N LYS A 347 3.47 27.49 21.34
CA LYS A 347 4.25 28.26 22.34
C LYS A 347 3.46 29.15 23.30
N GLU A 348 3.40 30.47 23.07
CA GLU A 348 2.63 31.44 23.87
C GLU A 348 1.52 32.10 23.04
N TYR A 349 1.39 31.71 21.77
CA TYR A 349 0.44 32.33 20.84
C TYR A 349 -1.01 32.04 21.24
N PRO A 350 -1.97 32.96 21.01
CA PRO A 350 -3.38 32.71 21.30
C PRO A 350 -3.93 31.49 20.55
N LEU A 351 -4.79 30.71 21.21
CA LEU A 351 -5.37 29.48 20.68
C LEU A 351 -6.84 29.68 20.30
N ASP A 352 -7.21 29.12 19.15
CA ASP A 352 -8.60 28.98 18.68
C ASP A 352 -8.91 27.50 18.53
N LEU A 353 -9.81 27.00 19.37
CA LEU A 353 -10.06 25.57 19.52
C LEU A 353 -11.53 25.24 19.29
N ASP A 354 -11.78 24.28 18.40
CA ASP A 354 -13.12 23.75 18.08
C ASP A 354 -13.16 22.24 18.35
N PHE A 355 -13.83 21.83 19.42
CA PHE A 355 -14.04 20.41 19.71
C PHE A 355 -15.49 20.01 19.51
N THR A 356 -15.70 19.11 18.55
CA THR A 356 -17.03 18.57 18.24
C THR A 356 -17.19 17.15 18.77
N ALA A 357 -18.40 16.80 19.19
CA ALA A 357 -18.79 15.42 19.48
C ALA A 357 -20.06 15.10 18.68
N LEU A 358 -19.93 14.86 17.37
CA LEU A 358 -21.08 14.51 16.54
C LEU A 358 -21.50 13.06 16.83
N PHE A 359 -22.61 12.90 17.56
CA PHE A 359 -23.16 11.58 17.85
C PHE A 359 -24.09 11.08 16.74
N SER A 360 -23.88 9.87 16.24
CA SER A 360 -24.98 9.09 15.69
C SER A 360 -25.83 8.59 16.86
N ARG A 361 -27.14 8.85 16.84
CA ARG A 361 -28.14 8.65 17.91
C ARG A 361 -28.23 7.22 18.50
N GLU A 362 -27.45 6.25 18.03
CA GLU A 362 -27.69 4.81 18.24
C GLU A 362 -26.65 4.07 19.12
N ASN A 363 -25.55 4.69 19.59
CA ASN A 363 -24.48 3.92 20.25
C ASN A 363 -24.08 4.45 21.64
N SER A 364 -24.76 3.97 22.68
CA SER A 364 -24.53 4.31 24.10
C SER A 364 -23.11 4.01 24.61
N ARG A 365 -22.37 3.09 23.97
CA ARG A 365 -20.97 2.78 24.28
C ARG A 365 -20.01 3.84 23.73
N ALA A 366 -20.30 4.40 22.54
CA ALA A 366 -19.53 5.49 21.95
C ALA A 366 -19.65 6.78 22.78
N LYS A 367 -20.84 7.04 23.35
CA LYS A 367 -21.10 8.17 24.26
C LYS A 367 -20.19 8.14 25.49
N ARG A 368 -20.03 6.98 26.16
CA ARG A 368 -19.13 6.84 27.34
C ARG A 368 -17.66 7.03 26.99
N ASN A 369 -17.18 6.44 25.90
CA ASN A 369 -15.76 6.57 25.52
C ASN A 369 -15.40 8.01 25.13
N SER A 370 -16.33 8.73 24.49
CA SER A 370 -16.15 10.16 24.17
C SER A 370 -16.10 11.04 25.42
N LEU A 371 -16.88 10.74 26.47
CA LEU A 371 -16.80 11.45 27.75
C LEU A 371 -15.40 11.36 28.38
N TYR A 372 -14.79 10.17 28.39
CA TYR A 372 -13.42 9.99 28.88
C TYR A 372 -12.37 10.70 28.01
N ALA A 373 -12.52 10.65 26.68
CA ALA A 373 -11.64 11.36 25.75
C ALA A 373 -11.74 12.88 25.94
N GLY A 374 -12.96 13.40 26.06
CA GLY A 374 -13.21 14.80 26.40
C GLY A 374 -12.57 15.19 27.72
N MET A 375 -12.72 14.40 28.79
CA MET A 375 -12.07 14.67 30.08
C MET A 375 -10.54 14.70 29.97
N ALA A 376 -9.94 13.81 29.18
CA ALA A 376 -8.50 13.79 28.93
C ALA A 376 -8.04 15.04 28.17
N ILE A 377 -8.77 15.45 27.13
CA ILE A 377 -8.51 16.67 26.36
C ILE A 377 -8.64 17.90 27.25
N ALA A 378 -9.72 18.02 28.00
CA ALA A 378 -9.94 19.09 28.97
C ALA A 378 -8.81 19.21 29.99
N LYS A 379 -8.37 18.09 30.56
CA LYS A 379 -7.23 18.05 31.48
C LYS A 379 -5.94 18.51 30.81
N MET A 380 -5.74 18.21 29.53
CA MET A 380 -4.58 18.70 28.79
C MET A 380 -4.67 20.20 28.50
N LEU A 381 -5.85 20.69 28.12
CA LEU A 381 -6.11 22.11 27.89
C LEU A 381 -5.98 22.96 29.16
N SER A 382 -6.15 22.35 30.35
CA SER A 382 -6.01 23.02 31.64
C SER A 382 -4.74 23.85 31.80
N ARG A 383 -3.64 23.41 31.19
CA ARG A 383 -2.35 24.09 31.26
C ARG A 383 -2.19 25.25 30.27
N HIS A 384 -3.14 25.39 29.35
CA HIS A 384 -3.10 26.33 28.23
C HIS A 384 -4.30 27.29 28.23
N PHE A 385 -5.22 27.22 29.21
CA PHE A 385 -6.42 28.06 29.27
C PHE A 385 -6.16 29.56 29.35
N SER A 386 -5.00 29.99 29.84
CA SER A 386 -4.61 31.41 29.81
C SER A 386 -4.31 31.94 28.41
N ARG A 387 -4.25 31.07 27.39
CA ARG A 387 -3.96 31.43 26.01
C ARG A 387 -5.12 31.15 25.05
N ILE A 388 -6.18 30.50 25.52
CA ILE A 388 -7.34 30.17 24.68
C ILE A 388 -8.24 31.41 24.62
N GLU A 389 -8.38 31.99 23.43
CA GLU A 389 -9.24 33.16 23.20
C GLU A 389 -10.63 32.75 22.74
N ASN A 390 -10.71 31.74 21.86
CA ASN A 390 -11.94 31.18 21.31
C ASN A 390 -12.01 29.68 21.60
N LEU A 391 -13.15 29.23 22.12
CA LEU A 391 -13.37 27.85 22.49
C LEU A 391 -14.78 27.42 22.11
N ASN A 392 -14.88 26.47 21.17
CA ASN A 392 -16.14 25.84 20.80
C ASN A 392 -16.16 24.41 21.38
N LEU A 393 -17.17 24.06 22.18
CA LEU A 393 -17.20 22.77 22.90
C LEU A 393 -18.55 22.07 22.88
N THR A 394 -18.49 20.75 23.05
CA THR A 394 -19.62 19.86 23.39
C THR A 394 -19.26 19.09 24.67
N MET A 395 -19.29 19.72 25.85
CA MET A 395 -18.69 19.13 27.07
C MET A 395 -19.30 19.63 28.40
N LYS A 396 -19.01 18.89 29.50
CA LYS A 396 -19.42 19.17 30.90
C LYS A 396 -18.64 20.35 31.52
N MET A 397 -19.25 21.03 32.50
CA MET A 397 -18.92 22.39 32.97
C MET A 397 -17.67 22.56 33.84
N ASP A 398 -17.20 21.52 34.53
CA ASP A 398 -16.21 21.63 35.63
C ASP A 398 -14.82 22.15 35.22
N ILE A 399 -14.61 22.37 33.93
CA ILE A 399 -13.32 22.66 33.30
C ILE A 399 -13.07 24.17 33.19
N PHE A 400 -14.13 24.99 33.17
CA PHE A 400 -14.03 26.42 32.85
C PHE A 400 -13.48 27.32 33.96
N ASN A 401 -13.37 26.83 35.20
CA ASN A 401 -12.89 27.61 36.36
C ASN A 401 -11.46 28.16 36.21
N HIS A 402 -10.69 27.65 35.26
CA HIS A 402 -9.30 28.04 35.02
C HIS A 402 -9.13 28.91 33.77
N CYS A 403 -10.21 29.27 33.08
CA CYS A 403 -10.22 30.08 31.86
C CYS A 403 -10.21 31.58 32.17
N THR A 404 -9.03 32.15 32.45
CA THR A 404 -8.92 33.58 32.80
C THR A 404 -8.83 34.52 31.59
N SER A 405 -8.44 34.01 30.41
CA SER A 405 -8.20 34.82 29.19
C SER A 405 -9.20 34.56 28.06
N LEU A 406 -10.18 33.70 28.30
CA LEU A 406 -11.21 33.34 27.33
C LEU A 406 -12.08 34.54 27.01
N GLN A 407 -12.19 34.89 25.73
CA GLN A 407 -12.96 36.05 25.25
C GLN A 407 -14.27 35.63 24.57
N SER A 408 -14.26 34.50 23.88
CA SER A 408 -15.44 33.94 23.22
C SER A 408 -15.62 32.46 23.56
N LEU A 409 -16.84 32.08 23.95
CA LEU A 409 -17.22 30.71 24.27
C LEU A 409 -18.51 30.35 23.52
N ASP A 410 -18.45 29.33 22.66
CA ASP A 410 -19.60 28.75 21.97
C ASP A 410 -19.83 27.31 22.44
N ILE A 411 -20.97 27.07 23.06
CA ILE A 411 -21.39 25.77 23.55
C ILE A 411 -22.47 25.25 22.61
N ARG A 412 -22.08 24.42 21.63
CA ARG A 412 -23.01 23.93 20.59
C ARG A 412 -24.00 22.88 21.08
N SER A 413 -23.70 22.23 22.20
CA SER A 413 -24.61 21.30 22.87
C SER A 413 -24.21 21.18 24.33
N LEU A 414 -25.00 21.80 25.19
CA LEU A 414 -24.86 21.71 26.63
C LEU A 414 -25.61 20.47 27.16
N ASN A 415 -25.01 19.80 28.15
CA ASN A 415 -25.67 18.76 28.93
C ASN A 415 -25.26 18.94 30.40
N VAL A 416 -26.20 19.37 31.24
CA VAL A 416 -25.94 19.55 32.66
C VAL A 416 -26.31 18.24 33.36
N GLY A 417 -25.31 17.39 33.61
CA GLY A 417 -25.53 16.17 34.40
C GLY A 417 -25.92 16.48 35.85
N GLU A 418 -26.64 15.57 36.49
CA GLU A 418 -27.18 15.72 37.87
C GLU A 418 -26.10 15.97 38.96
N ASP A 419 -24.83 15.69 38.67
CA ASP A 419 -23.74 15.80 39.65
C ASP A 419 -22.87 17.06 39.46
N SER A 420 -22.97 17.93 40.47
CA SER A 420 -21.99 18.94 40.91
C SER A 420 -21.63 20.04 39.90
N LEU A 421 -22.49 21.04 39.75
CA LEU A 421 -22.07 22.32 39.19
C LEU A 421 -21.34 23.14 40.27
N ILE A 422 -20.16 23.63 39.91
CA ILE A 422 -19.38 24.57 40.72
C ILE A 422 -19.62 25.95 40.12
N ASP A 423 -19.69 27.00 40.95
CA ASP A 423 -19.71 28.37 40.47
C ASP A 423 -18.47 28.64 39.59
N VAL A 424 -18.71 29.04 38.35
CA VAL A 424 -17.71 29.32 37.33
C VAL A 424 -17.61 30.82 37.13
N ASN A 425 -16.41 31.37 37.32
CA ASN A 425 -16.11 32.77 37.01
C ASN A 425 -15.18 32.85 35.79
N ILE A 426 -15.62 33.51 34.72
CA ILE A 426 -14.83 33.72 33.50
C ILE A 426 -14.67 35.23 33.29
N PRO A 427 -13.61 35.84 33.85
CA PRO A 427 -13.54 37.30 34.03
C PRO A 427 -13.36 38.09 32.73
N SER A 428 -12.83 37.47 31.67
CA SER A 428 -12.51 38.13 30.40
C SER A 428 -13.50 37.81 29.27
N LEU A 429 -14.55 37.03 29.57
CA LEU A 429 -15.48 36.57 28.54
C LEU A 429 -16.34 37.74 28.04
N ARG A 430 -16.32 37.98 26.73
CA ARG A 430 -17.07 39.03 26.04
C ARG A 430 -18.24 38.46 25.27
N HIS A 431 -18.09 37.26 24.69
CA HIS A 431 -19.10 36.62 23.87
C HIS A 431 -19.40 35.22 24.40
N LEU A 432 -20.67 34.95 24.68
CA LEU A 432 -21.17 33.64 25.08
C LEU A 432 -22.30 33.23 24.14
N SER A 433 -22.17 32.10 23.48
CA SER A 433 -23.25 31.44 22.72
C SER A 433 -23.49 30.05 23.31
N VAL A 434 -24.75 29.70 23.57
CA VAL A 434 -25.12 28.44 24.22
C VAL A 434 -26.32 27.83 23.56
N ASN A 435 -26.17 26.59 23.13
CA ASN A 435 -27.22 25.76 22.57
C ASN A 435 -27.48 24.56 23.51
N ALA A 436 -28.68 24.47 24.08
CA ALA A 436 -28.99 23.53 25.17
C ALA A 436 -30.44 23.05 25.17
N HIS A 437 -30.73 21.98 25.92
CA HIS A 437 -32.11 21.64 26.25
C HIS A 437 -32.68 22.67 27.23
N GLY A 438 -34.00 22.91 27.20
CA GLY A 438 -34.63 23.98 27.97
C GLY A 438 -34.41 23.87 29.49
N GLU A 439 -34.33 22.65 30.02
CA GLU A 439 -34.10 22.38 31.44
C GLU A 439 -32.65 22.66 31.88
N ASP A 440 -31.68 22.62 30.96
CA ASP A 440 -30.26 22.82 31.27
C ASP A 440 -29.91 24.30 31.44
N ILE A 441 -30.60 25.20 30.73
CA ILE A 441 -30.27 26.64 30.69
C ILE A 441 -30.36 27.30 32.07
N PRO A 442 -31.45 27.16 32.86
CA PRO A 442 -31.55 27.78 34.18
C PRO A 442 -30.42 27.34 35.11
N ILE A 443 -30.11 26.04 35.09
CA ILE A 443 -29.09 25.44 35.94
C ILE A 443 -27.71 25.97 35.55
N PHE A 444 -27.45 26.07 34.25
CA PHE A 444 -26.21 26.60 33.69
C PHE A 444 -26.00 28.08 34.03
N LEU A 445 -26.98 28.94 33.72
CA LEU A 445 -26.89 30.38 33.99
C LEU A 445 -26.76 30.67 35.50
N GLY A 446 -27.34 29.82 36.35
CA GLY A 446 -27.26 29.94 37.82
C GLY A 446 -25.85 29.90 38.40
N HIS A 447 -24.89 29.27 37.71
CA HIS A 447 -23.53 29.07 38.23
C HIS A 447 -22.48 29.96 37.56
N LEU A 448 -22.84 30.87 36.64
CA LEU A 448 -21.87 31.66 35.87
C LEU A 448 -21.64 33.07 36.43
N THR A 449 -20.40 33.55 36.51
CA THR A 449 -20.12 34.97 36.77
C THR A 449 -19.26 35.50 35.65
N LEU A 450 -19.79 36.45 34.87
CA LEU A 450 -19.24 36.89 33.58
C LEU A 450 -19.13 38.43 33.51
N PRO A 451 -18.19 39.04 34.24
CA PRO A 451 -18.18 40.49 34.47
C PRO A 451 -17.90 41.35 33.22
N GLN A 452 -17.29 40.79 32.18
CA GLN A 452 -16.99 41.50 30.92
C GLN A 452 -17.92 41.12 29.76
N LEU A 453 -19.02 40.42 30.02
CA LEU A 453 -19.91 39.94 28.97
C LEU A 453 -20.55 41.10 28.21
N ASP A 454 -20.40 41.08 26.89
CA ASP A 454 -20.92 42.09 25.95
C ASP A 454 -22.01 41.49 25.04
N SER A 455 -21.87 40.23 24.64
CA SER A 455 -22.83 39.52 23.81
C SER A 455 -23.23 38.18 24.41
N LEU A 456 -24.53 37.92 24.48
CA LEU A 456 -25.11 36.66 24.91
C LEU A 456 -26.08 36.14 23.87
N GLU A 457 -25.89 34.90 23.45
CA GLU A 457 -26.78 34.15 22.58
C GLU A 457 -27.20 32.85 23.25
N ILE A 458 -28.51 32.60 23.31
CA ILE A 458 -29.07 31.39 23.89
C ILE A 458 -30.03 30.78 22.86
N THR A 459 -29.74 29.54 22.48
CA THR A 459 -30.59 28.73 21.61
C THR A 459 -31.04 27.51 22.39
N VAL A 460 -32.34 27.20 22.35
CA VAL A 460 -32.90 26.01 22.99
C VAL A 460 -33.43 25.06 21.94
N TRP A 461 -33.18 23.77 22.10
CA TRP A 461 -33.76 22.73 21.23
C TRP A 461 -34.70 21.84 22.04
N SER A 462 -35.81 21.42 21.42
CA SER A 462 -36.93 20.71 22.05
C SER A 462 -37.16 19.35 21.38
N GLY A 463 -37.41 18.31 22.19
CA GLY A 463 -37.89 17.00 21.75
C GLY A 463 -39.41 16.82 21.88
N GLU A 464 -40.07 17.57 22.78
CA GLU A 464 -41.52 17.56 23.07
C GLU A 464 -41.98 18.96 23.56
N GLU A 465 -43.30 19.16 23.75
CA GLU A 465 -43.92 20.39 24.27
C GLU A 465 -43.37 20.74 25.67
N LEU A 466 -42.29 21.53 25.69
CA LEU A 466 -41.69 22.00 26.94
C LEU A 466 -42.54 23.13 27.53
N GLY A 467 -42.62 23.15 28.86
CA GLY A 467 -43.01 24.35 29.57
C GLY A 467 -42.09 25.51 29.18
N GLY A 468 -42.68 26.70 29.02
CA GLY A 468 -41.94 27.91 28.68
C GLY A 468 -40.77 28.25 29.59
N THR A 469 -39.82 29.00 29.05
CA THR A 469 -38.58 29.41 29.69
C THR A 469 -38.77 30.71 30.47
N SER A 470 -38.41 30.73 31.76
CA SER A 470 -38.37 31.95 32.58
C SER A 470 -37.12 32.77 32.27
N LEU A 471 -37.23 34.11 32.29
CA LEU A 471 -36.07 35.01 32.19
C LEU A 471 -35.34 35.21 33.52
N GLU A 472 -35.89 34.73 34.64
CA GLU A 472 -35.29 34.89 35.98
C GLU A 472 -33.82 34.44 36.05
N PRO A 473 -33.40 33.28 35.51
CA PRO A 473 -31.99 32.85 35.57
C PRO A 473 -31.05 33.80 34.81
N LEU A 474 -31.54 34.45 33.74
CA LEU A 474 -30.79 35.46 33.01
C LEU A 474 -30.66 36.75 33.81
N VAL A 475 -31.74 37.19 34.46
CA VAL A 475 -31.73 38.36 35.36
C VAL A 475 -30.74 38.15 36.50
N ASP A 476 -30.73 36.96 37.11
CA ASP A 476 -29.79 36.62 38.17
C ASP A 476 -28.34 36.60 37.69
N LEU A 477 -28.07 36.06 36.49
CA LEU A 477 -26.74 36.12 35.88
C LEU A 477 -26.26 37.56 35.70
N LEU A 478 -27.10 38.43 35.14
CA LEU A 478 -26.76 39.84 34.91
C LEU A 478 -26.55 40.58 36.24
N ARG A 479 -27.37 40.28 37.25
CA ARG A 479 -27.25 40.88 38.59
C ARG A 479 -25.97 40.43 39.31
N ARG A 480 -25.57 39.16 39.17
CA ARG A 480 -24.29 38.67 39.72
C ARG A 480 -23.06 39.17 38.95
N SER A 481 -23.18 39.31 37.64
CA SER A 481 -22.05 39.64 36.77
C SER A 481 -21.80 41.14 36.65
N GLU A 482 -22.82 41.98 36.85
CA GLU A 482 -22.76 43.43 36.67
C GLU A 482 -22.17 43.86 35.30
N CYS A 483 -22.39 43.03 34.29
CA CYS A 483 -21.83 43.22 32.96
C CYS A 483 -22.63 44.25 32.14
N ARG A 484 -22.00 44.84 31.14
CA ARG A 484 -22.62 45.82 30.24
C ARG A 484 -23.02 45.16 28.93
N LEU A 485 -24.03 44.29 28.99
CA LEU A 485 -24.51 43.56 27.82
C LEU A 485 -25.02 44.51 26.73
N SER A 486 -24.42 44.43 25.53
CA SER A 486 -24.80 45.23 24.36
C SER A 486 -25.61 44.42 23.34
N ASN A 487 -25.48 43.10 23.32
CA ASN A 487 -26.19 42.20 22.41
C ASN A 487 -26.83 41.03 23.16
N LEU A 488 -28.13 40.84 22.97
CA LEU A 488 -28.88 39.70 23.49
C LEU A 488 -29.64 39.02 22.36
N SER A 489 -29.38 37.73 22.15
CA SER A 489 -30.09 36.88 21.20
C SER A 489 -30.71 35.70 21.93
N LEU A 490 -32.02 35.52 21.82
CA LEU A 490 -32.77 34.44 22.43
C LEU A 490 -33.53 33.70 21.33
N ASP A 491 -33.27 32.41 21.18
CA ASP A 491 -33.90 31.54 20.19
C ASP A 491 -34.48 30.33 20.92
N ILE A 492 -35.69 30.48 21.47
CA ILE A 492 -36.23 29.61 22.51
C ILE A 492 -37.72 29.31 22.33
N PRO A 493 -38.24 28.16 22.77
CA PRO A 493 -39.62 27.76 22.46
C PRO A 493 -40.67 28.79 22.84
N TYR A 494 -40.66 29.23 24.10
CA TYR A 494 -41.63 30.18 24.65
C TYR A 494 -40.98 30.91 25.83
N ILE A 495 -41.30 32.19 26.03
CA ILE A 495 -40.83 33.00 27.18
C ILE A 495 -41.97 33.29 28.14
N TYR A 496 -41.86 32.84 29.39
CA TYR A 496 -42.68 33.33 30.49
C TYR A 496 -42.01 34.56 31.08
N THR A 497 -42.60 35.73 30.84
CA THR A 497 -42.16 36.97 31.45
C THR A 497 -43.35 37.88 31.70
N SER A 498 -43.20 38.77 32.68
CA SER A 498 -44.05 39.92 32.92
C SER A 498 -43.33 41.21 32.50
N ASN A 499 -44.09 42.28 32.29
CA ASN A 499 -43.58 43.62 32.07
C ASN A 499 -42.55 44.01 33.16
N ILE A 500 -42.82 43.69 34.42
CA ILE A 500 -41.94 44.02 35.55
C ILE A 500 -40.56 43.34 35.39
N GLU A 501 -40.52 42.07 35.00
CA GLU A 501 -39.26 41.35 34.76
C GLU A 501 -38.47 41.94 33.61
N LEU A 502 -39.14 42.37 32.53
CA LEU A 502 -38.49 43.04 31.41
C LEU A 502 -37.97 44.42 31.78
N GLN A 503 -38.68 45.19 32.61
CA GLN A 503 -38.16 46.45 33.16
C GLN A 503 -36.90 46.22 33.99
N VAL A 504 -36.88 45.17 34.82
CA VAL A 504 -35.69 44.80 35.61
C VAL A 504 -34.54 44.40 34.68
N LEU A 505 -34.81 43.57 33.66
CA LEU A 505 -33.83 43.16 32.66
C LEU A 505 -33.18 44.37 31.99
N PHE A 506 -33.99 45.27 31.39
CA PHE A 506 -33.48 46.47 30.72
C PHE A 506 -32.85 47.49 31.68
N GLY A 507 -33.24 47.50 32.95
CA GLY A 507 -32.58 48.27 34.00
C GLY A 507 -31.15 47.78 34.26
N LEU A 508 -30.95 46.45 34.29
CA LEU A 508 -29.63 45.82 34.44
C LEU A 508 -28.76 45.96 33.19
N CYS A 509 -29.35 45.90 31.98
CA CYS A 509 -28.63 46.05 30.71
C CYS A 509 -28.93 47.38 29.98
N SER A 510 -28.74 48.51 30.66
CA SER A 510 -29.01 49.86 30.12
C SER A 510 -28.23 50.22 28.82
N GLY A 511 -27.14 49.50 28.53
CA GLY A 511 -26.33 49.63 27.32
C GLY A 511 -26.76 48.76 26.13
N ILE A 512 -27.87 48.03 26.22
CA ILE A 512 -28.32 47.12 25.16
C ILE A 512 -28.53 47.88 23.84
N SER A 513 -27.86 47.40 22.80
CA SER A 513 -27.87 47.96 21.44
C SER A 513 -28.60 47.06 20.44
N ARG A 514 -28.56 45.74 20.66
CA ARG A 514 -29.17 44.74 19.79
C ARG A 514 -29.95 43.72 20.62
N LEU A 515 -31.21 43.52 20.27
CA LEU A 515 -32.10 42.55 20.91
C LEU A 515 -32.77 41.69 19.84
N HIS A 516 -32.38 40.42 19.76
CA HIS A 516 -32.99 39.43 18.89
C HIS A 516 -33.72 38.40 19.74
N VAL A 517 -35.00 38.18 19.46
CA VAL A 517 -35.82 37.18 20.13
C VAL A 517 -36.59 36.41 19.06
N ASN A 518 -36.46 35.09 19.06
CA ASN A 518 -37.24 34.19 18.25
C ASN A 518 -37.88 33.15 19.16
N THR A 519 -39.21 33.05 19.07
CA THR A 519 -39.99 32.05 19.79
C THR A 519 -40.91 31.32 18.83
N TRP A 520 -40.87 29.98 18.85
CA TRP A 520 -41.59 29.14 17.88
C TRP A 520 -42.78 28.37 18.47
N GLN A 521 -42.96 28.37 19.80
CA GLN A 521 -44.16 27.85 20.48
C GLN A 521 -44.94 29.03 21.06
N GLY A 522 -45.95 29.52 20.36
CA GLY A 522 -46.71 30.73 20.73
C GLY A 522 -47.96 30.47 21.57
N LYS A 523 -48.41 31.50 22.31
CA LYS A 523 -49.76 31.61 22.88
C LYS A 523 -50.60 32.62 22.10
N LYS A 524 -51.92 32.49 22.19
CA LYS A 524 -52.87 33.42 21.57
C LYS A 524 -53.25 34.54 22.54
N GLY A 525 -53.42 35.76 22.04
CA GLY A 525 -53.93 36.90 22.80
C GLY A 525 -52.84 37.79 23.41
N ARG A 526 -53.10 38.34 24.60
CA ARG A 526 -52.20 39.30 25.28
C ARG A 526 -51.08 38.67 26.08
N ASP A 527 -51.09 37.35 26.24
CA ASP A 527 -50.07 36.59 26.96
C ASP A 527 -48.84 36.29 26.07
N THR A 528 -48.49 37.21 25.16
CA THR A 528 -47.36 37.09 24.23
C THR A 528 -46.17 37.89 24.76
N PHE A 529 -44.95 37.41 24.49
CA PHE A 529 -43.73 38.08 24.95
C PHE A 529 -43.63 39.50 24.36
N ILE A 530 -44.03 39.68 23.11
CA ILE A 530 -44.04 40.96 22.42
C ILE A 530 -44.99 41.95 23.10
N TYR A 531 -46.15 41.51 23.59
CA TYR A 531 -47.07 42.39 24.30
C TYR A 531 -46.43 42.92 25.58
N GLU A 532 -45.88 42.03 26.41
CA GLU A 532 -45.19 42.37 27.65
C GLU A 532 -43.94 43.23 27.40
N LEU A 533 -43.19 42.94 26.32
CA LEU A 533 -42.03 43.71 25.89
C LEU A 533 -42.41 45.14 25.52
N LEU A 534 -43.44 45.30 24.70
CA LEU A 534 -43.90 46.62 24.28
C LEU A 534 -44.45 47.43 25.44
N ASP A 535 -45.21 46.80 26.34
CA ASP A 535 -45.71 47.46 27.54
C ASP A 535 -44.56 47.89 28.46
N ALA A 536 -43.53 47.05 28.63
CA ALA A 536 -42.33 47.40 29.39
C ALA A 536 -41.59 48.59 28.77
N LEU A 537 -41.42 48.59 27.44
CA LEU A 537 -40.75 49.68 26.72
C LEU A 537 -41.53 51.00 26.73
N ARG A 538 -42.84 50.95 27.02
CA ARG A 538 -43.72 52.14 27.16
C ARG A 538 -43.56 52.81 28.53
N THR A 539 -43.22 52.05 29.56
CA THR A 539 -43.09 52.58 30.92
C THR A 539 -41.82 53.44 31.07
N PRO A 540 -41.90 54.65 31.65
CA PRO A 540 -40.70 55.44 31.98
C PRO A 540 -39.87 54.70 33.03
N SER A 541 -38.54 54.69 32.89
CA SER A 541 -37.67 54.06 33.90
C SER A 541 -37.89 54.72 35.27
N ALA A 542 -38.37 53.95 36.25
CA ALA A 542 -38.50 54.39 37.64
C ALA A 542 -37.16 54.35 38.40
N ALA A 543 -36.13 53.77 37.79
CA ALA A 543 -34.82 53.52 38.40
C ALA A 543 -33.81 54.61 38.04
N SER A 544 -33.94 55.77 38.70
CA SER A 544 -32.86 56.71 39.10
C SER A 544 -33.45 58.11 39.23
N GLY A 545 -33.21 58.75 40.38
CA GLY A 545 -33.77 60.06 40.74
C GLY A 545 -33.31 61.24 39.88
N GLU A 546 -32.59 61.03 38.78
CA GLU A 546 -32.16 62.08 37.87
C GLU A 546 -32.27 61.59 36.41
N SER A 547 -33.09 62.30 35.63
CA SER A 547 -33.50 62.07 34.24
C SER A 547 -34.67 61.09 34.02
N LYS A 548 -35.73 61.59 33.37
CA LYS A 548 -36.82 60.83 32.75
C LYS A 548 -36.28 60.00 31.56
N GLY A 549 -35.40 59.05 31.85
CA GLY A 549 -34.76 58.18 30.87
C GLY A 549 -35.74 57.12 30.34
N MET A 550 -35.68 56.88 29.03
CA MET A 550 -36.42 55.81 28.37
C MET A 550 -35.70 54.48 28.63
N LEU A 551 -36.43 53.40 28.94
CA LEU A 551 -35.85 52.06 29.01
C LEU A 551 -35.22 51.67 27.66
N ALA A 552 -34.12 50.92 27.68
CA ALA A 552 -33.36 50.51 26.49
C ALA A 552 -33.05 51.68 25.52
N SER A 553 -32.61 52.82 26.05
CA SER A 553 -32.37 54.05 25.28
C SER A 553 -31.24 53.96 24.26
N HIS A 554 -30.43 52.89 24.27
CA HIS A 554 -29.34 52.63 23.32
C HIS A 554 -29.69 51.58 22.25
N LEU A 555 -30.90 51.01 22.30
CA LEU A 555 -31.32 49.99 21.34
C LEU A 555 -31.27 50.56 19.93
N ALA A 556 -30.57 49.91 19.01
CA ALA A 556 -30.38 50.28 17.62
C ALA A 556 -31.05 49.27 16.69
N GLU A 557 -30.96 47.97 17.02
CA GLU A 557 -31.56 46.86 16.28
C GLU A 557 -32.47 46.06 17.22
N MET A 558 -33.71 45.82 16.79
CA MET A 558 -34.63 44.96 17.51
C MET A 558 -35.32 44.01 16.52
N ARG A 559 -35.12 42.72 16.73
CA ARG A 559 -35.75 41.67 15.96
C ARG A 559 -36.56 40.78 16.87
N VAL A 560 -37.87 40.69 16.67
CA VAL A 560 -38.73 39.79 17.43
C VAL A 560 -39.56 38.97 16.47
N VAL A 561 -39.35 37.66 16.49
CA VAL A 561 -40.10 36.67 15.71
C VAL A 561 -40.89 35.84 16.71
N GLU A 562 -42.21 35.87 16.63
CA GLU A 562 -43.07 34.98 17.42
C GLU A 562 -43.95 34.14 16.50
N GLU A 563 -43.48 32.94 16.19
CA GLU A 563 -44.29 31.98 15.43
C GLU A 563 -45.43 31.47 16.30
N ASN A 564 -46.58 31.22 15.67
CA ASN A 564 -47.81 30.75 16.34
C ASN A 564 -48.44 31.71 17.38
N SER A 565 -47.87 32.89 17.62
CA SER A 565 -48.50 33.96 18.41
C SER A 565 -49.54 34.73 17.61
N SER A 566 -50.54 35.32 18.30
CA SER A 566 -51.59 36.12 17.67
C SER A 566 -51.68 37.53 18.25
N VAL A 567 -51.61 38.55 17.40
CA VAL A 567 -51.62 39.97 17.81
C VAL A 567 -53.01 40.59 17.63
N ASP A 568 -53.48 41.32 18.65
CA ASP A 568 -54.76 42.06 18.63
C ASP A 568 -54.63 43.51 18.13
N GLN A 569 -55.76 44.18 17.87
CA GLN A 569 -55.80 45.58 17.44
C GLN A 569 -55.09 46.55 18.42
N VAL A 570 -55.20 46.28 19.72
CA VAL A 570 -54.66 47.14 20.78
C VAL A 570 -53.13 47.11 20.74
N THR A 571 -52.56 45.92 20.56
CA THR A 571 -51.11 45.68 20.46
C THR A 571 -50.54 46.31 19.20
N ALA A 572 -51.24 46.20 18.05
CA ALA A 572 -50.84 46.86 16.81
C ALA A 572 -50.84 48.39 16.93
N THR A 573 -51.77 48.96 17.71
CA THR A 573 -51.82 50.41 17.95
C THR A 573 -50.71 50.85 18.93
N ALA A 574 -50.48 50.07 20.00
CA ALA A 574 -49.41 50.33 20.95
C ALA A 574 -48.01 50.26 20.31
N LEU A 575 -47.82 49.35 19.36
CA LEU A 575 -46.60 49.28 18.52
C LEU A 575 -46.30 50.60 17.81
N LEU A 576 -47.30 51.21 17.15
CA LEU A 576 -47.13 52.49 16.47
C LEU A 576 -46.77 53.60 17.46
N ASP A 577 -47.50 53.68 18.58
CA ASP A 577 -47.28 54.72 19.59
C ASP A 577 -45.84 54.66 20.14
N ILE A 578 -45.30 53.45 20.34
CA ILE A 578 -43.93 53.24 20.81
C ILE A 578 -42.90 53.64 19.75
N ILE A 579 -43.09 53.22 18.49
CA ILE A 579 -42.17 53.58 17.39
C ILE A 579 -42.15 55.12 17.22
N GLU A 580 -43.31 55.77 17.24
CA GLU A 580 -43.43 57.22 17.13
C GLU A 580 -42.77 57.95 18.33
N ALA A 581 -43.02 57.48 19.56
CA ALA A 581 -42.44 58.07 20.78
C ALA A 581 -40.91 57.96 20.81
N ARG A 582 -40.35 56.88 20.27
CA ARG A 582 -38.90 56.65 20.21
C ARG A 582 -38.21 57.42 19.09
N ASN A 583 -38.88 57.61 17.95
CA ASN A 583 -38.34 58.36 16.83
C ASN A 583 -38.29 59.87 17.10
N GLY A 584 -39.29 60.42 17.81
CA GLY A 584 -39.41 61.86 18.05
C GLY A 584 -38.28 62.53 18.87
N ARG A 585 -37.34 61.76 19.46
CA ARG A 585 -36.24 62.28 20.30
C ARG A 585 -34.82 62.03 19.77
N ARG A 586 -34.64 61.22 18.72
CA ARG A 586 -33.30 60.80 18.24
C ARG A 586 -32.85 61.47 16.94
N ILE A 587 -33.68 62.32 16.36
CA ILE A 587 -33.41 63.03 15.09
C ILE A 587 -32.33 64.11 15.27
N ASP A 588 -32.00 64.51 16.50
CA ASP A 588 -31.07 65.63 16.76
C ASP A 588 -29.57 65.26 16.65
N ASP A 589 -29.18 63.98 16.68
CA ASP A 589 -27.77 63.53 16.70
C ASP A 589 -27.26 62.89 15.40
N GLY A 590 -28.07 62.84 14.33
CA GLY A 590 -27.62 62.40 13.00
C GLY A 590 -27.21 60.91 12.86
N THR A 591 -27.24 60.13 13.94
CA THR A 591 -26.96 58.69 13.95
C THR A 591 -28.06 57.90 14.64
N SER A 592 -29.11 57.49 13.92
CA SER A 592 -29.83 56.24 14.28
C SER A 592 -30.77 55.80 13.17
N VAL A 593 -30.43 54.69 12.52
CA VAL A 593 -31.43 53.84 11.87
C VAL A 593 -31.91 52.90 12.96
N TRP A 594 -33.14 53.07 13.44
CA TRP A 594 -33.81 52.05 14.25
C TRP A 594 -34.22 50.95 13.27
N ASP A 595 -33.54 49.80 13.30
CA ASP A 595 -33.87 48.64 12.47
C ASP A 595 -34.76 47.70 13.30
N LEU A 596 -36.07 47.80 13.07
CA LEU A 596 -37.08 47.05 13.80
C LEU A 596 -37.70 46.02 12.86
N LYS A 597 -37.45 44.74 13.12
CA LYS A 597 -38.08 43.64 12.40
C LYS A 597 -38.98 42.81 13.32
N LEU A 598 -40.27 42.81 13.01
CA LEU A 598 -41.28 42.05 13.75
C LEU A 598 -41.91 41.04 12.79
N GLU A 599 -41.92 39.76 13.16
CA GLU A 599 -42.55 38.69 12.38
C GLU A 599 -43.58 37.96 13.25
N PHE A 600 -44.81 37.80 12.74
CA PHE A 600 -45.96 37.29 13.52
C PHE A 600 -46.59 36.05 12.90
N GLY A 601 -46.97 35.09 13.74
CA GLY A 601 -47.65 33.85 13.33
C GLY A 601 -49.08 34.01 12.81
N GLN A 602 -49.96 34.78 13.48
CA GLN A 602 -51.35 35.01 13.05
C GLN A 602 -51.85 36.41 13.44
N LEU A 603 -52.79 36.98 12.66
CA LEU A 603 -53.55 38.17 13.03
C LEU A 603 -54.88 37.75 13.66
N TRP A 604 -55.17 38.21 14.88
CA TRP A 604 -56.41 37.88 15.61
C TRP A 604 -57.19 39.16 15.92
N GLU A 605 -58.47 39.20 15.56
CA GLU A 605 -59.38 40.31 15.90
C GLU A 605 -58.89 41.73 15.50
N CYS A 606 -58.08 41.86 14.45
CA CYS A 606 -57.59 43.16 13.97
C CYS A 606 -58.28 43.56 12.64
N PRO A 607 -59.10 44.62 12.61
CA PRO A 607 -59.79 45.06 11.39
C PRO A 607 -58.81 45.50 10.28
N MET A 608 -59.10 45.16 9.02
CA MET A 608 -58.29 45.57 7.85
C MET A 608 -58.08 47.09 7.74
N SER A 609 -59.04 47.90 8.22
CA SER A 609 -58.92 49.36 8.27
C SER A 609 -57.87 49.87 9.26
N VAL A 610 -57.54 49.07 10.28
CA VAL A 610 -56.48 49.38 11.24
C VAL A 610 -55.13 49.00 10.65
N LEU A 611 -55.02 47.83 10.02
CA LEU A 611 -53.81 47.40 9.30
C LEU A 611 -53.46 48.37 8.15
N GLY A 612 -54.46 48.85 7.40
CA GLY A 612 -54.25 49.86 6.37
C GLY A 612 -53.71 51.18 6.93
N ARG A 613 -54.22 51.64 8.08
CA ARG A 613 -53.71 52.84 8.78
C ARG A 613 -52.31 52.62 9.36
N PHE A 614 -52.04 51.42 9.87
CA PHE A 614 -50.74 51.00 10.37
C PHE A 614 -49.70 51.04 9.24
N ASN A 615 -49.96 50.38 8.12
CA ASN A 615 -49.05 50.36 6.97
C ASN A 615 -48.82 51.75 6.35
N ALA A 616 -49.86 52.58 6.27
CA ALA A 616 -49.74 53.96 5.80
C ALA A 616 -48.85 54.81 6.72
N ARG A 617 -49.02 54.70 8.05
CA ARG A 617 -48.18 55.39 9.04
C ARG A 617 -46.73 54.90 9.02
N MET A 618 -46.53 53.60 8.88
CA MET A 618 -45.22 52.97 8.76
C MET A 618 -44.46 53.44 7.52
N SER A 619 -45.15 53.58 6.39
CA SER A 619 -44.57 54.15 5.16
C SER A 619 -44.08 55.59 5.39
N GLY A 620 -44.87 56.41 6.10
CA GLY A 620 -44.46 57.78 6.46
C GLY A 620 -43.32 57.87 7.48
N LEU A 621 -43.04 56.81 8.24
CA LEU A 621 -41.87 56.70 9.12
C LEU A 621 -40.61 56.24 8.34
N ALA A 622 -40.78 55.40 7.32
CA ALA A 622 -39.70 55.01 6.42
C ALA A 622 -39.11 56.22 5.68
N ASP A 623 -39.96 57.15 5.25
CA ASP A 623 -39.55 58.43 4.65
C ASP A 623 -38.72 59.32 5.61
N LYS A 624 -38.80 59.05 6.93
CA LYS A 624 -38.03 59.73 7.99
C LYS A 624 -36.78 58.94 8.42
N GLY A 625 -36.39 57.90 7.69
CA GLY A 625 -35.16 57.13 7.93
C GLY A 625 -35.28 55.97 8.92
N VAL A 626 -36.49 55.63 9.39
CA VAL A 626 -36.73 54.46 10.24
C VAL A 626 -36.89 53.22 9.36
N ARG A 627 -36.01 52.22 9.51
CA ARG A 627 -36.20 50.92 8.85
C ARG A 627 -37.03 50.03 9.78
N CYS A 628 -38.34 50.05 9.59
CA CYS A 628 -39.21 49.12 10.32
C CYS A 628 -39.95 48.22 9.33
N THR A 629 -39.75 46.91 9.48
CA THR A 629 -40.42 45.88 8.69
C THR A 629 -41.27 45.04 9.63
N VAL A 630 -42.58 45.03 9.37
CA VAL A 630 -43.52 44.19 10.09
C VAL A 630 -44.07 43.18 9.10
N GLU A 631 -43.71 41.91 9.27
CA GLU A 631 -44.19 40.81 8.46
C GLU A 631 -45.29 40.06 9.21
N TRP A 632 -46.50 40.13 8.67
CA TRP A 632 -47.62 39.31 9.13
C TRP A 632 -47.59 37.97 8.38
N ALA A 633 -47.84 36.84 9.04
CA ALA A 633 -47.79 35.52 8.40
C ALA A 633 -48.57 35.44 7.08
N LYS A 634 -48.02 34.62 6.17
CA LYS A 634 -48.62 34.30 4.86
C LYS A 634 -50.06 33.81 5.03
N GLY A 635 -51.01 34.59 4.50
CA GLY A 635 -52.44 34.31 4.57
C GLY A 635 -53.27 35.44 5.20
N ALA A 636 -52.63 36.44 5.83
CA ALA A 636 -53.33 37.61 6.40
C ALA A 636 -53.85 38.61 5.35
N PHE A 637 -53.35 38.54 4.11
CA PHE A 637 -53.83 39.34 3.00
C PHE A 637 -54.50 38.40 1.99
N PRO A 638 -55.80 38.57 1.69
CA PRO A 638 -56.32 38.06 0.43
C PRO A 638 -55.56 38.79 -0.69
N GLU A 639 -55.05 38.03 -1.66
CA GLU A 639 -54.47 38.56 -2.90
C GLU A 639 -55.40 39.66 -3.44
N CYS A 640 -54.90 40.89 -3.50
CA CYS A 640 -55.58 42.02 -4.11
C CYS A 640 -55.24 42.10 -5.60
#